data_AF-A0A933YS01-F1
#
_entry.id   AF-A0A933YS01-F1
#
_cell.length_a   1.000
_cell.length_b   1.000
_cell.length_c   1.000
_cell.angle_alpha   90.00
_cell.angle_beta   90.00
_cell.angle_gamma   90.00
#
_symmetry.space_group_name_H-M   'P 1'
#
loop_
_entity.id
_entity.type
_entity.pdbx_description
1 polymer ?
#
loop_
_entity_poly.entity_id
_entity_poly.type
_entity_poly.pdbx_seq_one_letter_code
_entity_poly.pdbx_strand_id
1 'polypeptide(L)'
;MEKPASSATTVPTDFQPQADKAQQATPKAAVQSKASTDVKPIRAIQTSVAANCPYCNHKHELPFEKGKNGKPFFVACTRCNTEFAVRFVPVTIYQAQVAAFK
;
A
#
# COMPACT_ATOMS: atom_id res chain seq x y z
N MET A 1 -7.46 -51.31 -14.98
CA MET A 1 -8.80 -51.74 -14.54
C MET A 1 -8.76 -51.61 -13.02
N GLU A 2 -9.47 -50.73 -12.30
CA GLU A 2 -10.71 -49.99 -12.53
C GLU A 2 -10.69 -48.67 -11.71
N LYS A 3 -11.63 -47.79 -12.04
CA LYS A 3 -11.90 -46.47 -11.45
C LYS A 3 -13.15 -46.60 -10.52
N PRO A 4 -13.74 -45.54 -9.92
CA PRO A 4 -13.95 -45.35 -8.48
C PRO A 4 -15.43 -45.47 -8.00
N ALA A 5 -15.66 -45.47 -6.69
CA ALA A 5 -16.93 -45.08 -6.04
C ALA A 5 -16.65 -44.72 -4.56
N SER A 6 -16.78 -43.47 -4.09
CA SER A 6 -18.00 -42.72 -3.73
C SER A 6 -18.81 -43.29 -2.55
N SER A 7 -18.90 -42.49 -1.48
CA SER A 7 -20.11 -42.05 -0.73
C SER A 7 -19.72 -41.85 0.76
N ALA A 8 -19.62 -40.67 1.36
CA ALA A 8 -20.56 -39.55 1.52
C ALA A 8 -21.83 -39.90 2.33
N THR A 9 -21.91 -39.36 3.55
CA THR A 9 -23.11 -39.12 4.39
C THR A 9 -22.62 -38.09 5.43
N THR A 10 -22.85 -36.76 5.39
CA THR A 10 -24.05 -35.92 5.11
C THR A 10 -25.07 -36.16 6.24
N VAL A 11 -25.52 -35.26 7.13
CA VAL A 11 -25.60 -33.78 7.26
C VAL A 11 -26.22 -33.49 8.68
N PRO A 12 -26.85 -32.34 9.03
CA PRO A 12 -26.29 -31.33 9.93
C PRO A 12 -27.26 -30.97 11.10
N THR A 13 -26.92 -30.00 11.94
CA THR A 13 -27.89 -29.26 12.78
C THR A 13 -27.34 -27.84 12.87
N ASP A 14 -27.85 -26.93 12.04
CA ASP A 14 -29.07 -26.14 12.28
C ASP A 14 -28.88 -25.17 13.44
N PHE A 15 -28.46 -23.95 13.11
CA PHE A 15 -29.04 -22.74 13.68
C PHE A 15 -29.08 -21.70 12.57
N GLN A 16 -30.31 -21.49 12.10
CA GLN A 16 -30.69 -20.64 10.99
C GLN A 16 -30.47 -19.13 11.23
N PRO A 17 -30.40 -18.36 10.13
CA PRO A 17 -30.17 -16.93 10.08
C PRO A 17 -31.47 -16.12 10.20
N GLN A 18 -31.37 -14.91 10.76
CA GLN A 18 -32.40 -13.89 10.57
C GLN A 18 -32.14 -13.10 9.29
N ALA A 19 -33.11 -13.18 8.38
CA ALA A 19 -33.30 -12.27 7.27
C ALA A 19 -34.81 -12.01 7.11
N ASP A 20 -35.21 -10.74 6.98
CA ASP A 20 -36.32 -10.29 6.12
C ASP A 20 -36.15 -8.76 5.94
N LYS A 21 -35.74 -8.28 4.76
CA LYS A 21 -36.55 -7.68 3.66
C LYS A 21 -37.21 -6.33 4.01
N ALA A 22 -37.50 -5.39 3.11
CA ALA A 22 -37.11 -5.01 1.75
C ALA A 22 -38.09 -3.86 1.37
N GLN A 23 -37.63 -2.72 0.86
CA GLN A 23 -38.38 -1.70 0.08
C GLN A 23 -37.39 -0.54 -0.20
N GLN A 24 -36.68 -0.48 -1.34
CA GLN A 24 -37.04 -0.10 -2.70
C GLN A 24 -37.44 1.39 -2.89
N ALA A 25 -36.79 1.99 -3.90
CA ALA A 25 -36.99 3.29 -4.56
C ALA A 25 -36.19 4.53 -4.04
N THR A 26 -35.08 4.79 -4.72
CA THR A 26 -34.41 6.10 -4.96
C THR A 26 -35.37 7.11 -5.64
N PRO A 27 -35.04 8.40 -5.92
CA PRO A 27 -33.79 9.16 -5.77
C PRO A 27 -33.97 10.60 -5.20
N LYS A 28 -32.94 11.16 -4.53
CA LYS A 28 -32.46 12.55 -4.77
C LYS A 28 -31.36 12.98 -3.79
N ALA A 29 -30.21 13.26 -4.39
CA ALA A 29 -29.32 14.37 -4.08
C ALA A 29 -28.99 14.64 -2.60
N ALA A 30 -27.86 14.10 -2.16
CA ALA A 30 -26.81 14.92 -1.60
C ALA A 30 -25.49 14.16 -1.75
N VAL A 31 -24.82 14.43 -2.86
CA VAL A 31 -23.39 14.18 -3.02
C VAL A 31 -22.70 14.93 -1.89
N GLN A 32 -22.42 14.27 -0.76
CA GLN A 32 -21.43 14.77 0.17
C GLN A 32 -20.07 14.45 -0.43
N SER A 33 -19.69 15.42 -1.26
CA SER A 33 -18.41 15.69 -1.84
C SER A 33 -17.29 14.89 -1.21
N LYS A 34 -16.65 14.09 -2.07
CA LYS A 34 -15.23 13.79 -1.97
C LYS A 34 -14.52 15.09 -1.59
N ALA A 35 -14.23 15.27 -0.30
CA ALA A 35 -13.06 16.01 0.11
C ALA A 35 -11.87 15.09 -0.18
N SER A 36 -11.65 14.81 -1.47
CA SER A 36 -10.32 14.68 -2.00
C SER A 36 -9.70 16.05 -1.76
N THR A 37 -9.22 16.26 -0.54
CA THR A 37 -8.18 17.23 -0.27
C THR A 37 -7.03 16.74 -1.11
N ASP A 38 -6.99 17.25 -2.34
CA ASP A 38 -5.80 17.41 -3.14
C ASP A 38 -4.89 18.28 -2.27
N VAL A 39 -4.29 17.65 -1.25
CA VAL A 39 -3.02 18.08 -0.71
C VAL A 39 -2.12 17.93 -1.92
N LYS A 40 -2.11 18.94 -2.79
CA LYS A 40 -1.02 19.16 -3.73
C LYS A 40 0.18 19.16 -2.79
N PRO A 41 0.96 18.06 -2.73
CA PRO A 41 2.20 18.13 -2.01
C PRO A 41 2.95 19.28 -2.68
N ILE A 42 3.80 19.97 -1.95
CA ILE A 42 4.69 20.97 -2.49
C ILE A 42 5.70 20.23 -3.42
N ARG A 43 5.20 19.70 -4.54
CA ARG A 43 5.90 18.92 -5.57
C ARG A 43 6.89 19.81 -6.30
N ALA A 44 6.72 21.13 -6.20
CA ALA A 44 7.49 22.11 -6.93
C ALA A 44 8.81 22.52 -6.25
N ILE A 45 9.09 22.10 -5.01
CA ILE A 45 10.29 22.59 -4.28
C ILE A 45 11.26 21.47 -3.88
N GLN A 46 10.82 20.22 -3.68
CA GLN A 46 11.73 19.14 -3.32
C GLN A 46 12.36 18.44 -4.52
N THR A 47 13.62 18.79 -4.79
CA THR A 47 14.48 18.12 -5.78
C THR A 47 15.09 16.83 -5.24
N SER A 48 15.35 16.76 -3.93
CA SER A 48 15.93 15.61 -3.25
C SER A 48 15.24 15.31 -1.91
N VAL A 49 15.35 14.05 -1.48
CA VAL A 49 14.84 13.54 -0.20
C VAL A 49 15.99 12.84 0.52
N ALA A 50 16.23 13.23 1.77
CA ALA A 50 17.23 12.57 2.61
C ALA A 50 16.71 11.22 3.11
N ALA A 51 17.53 10.18 3.02
CA ALA A 51 17.27 8.85 3.54
C ALA A 51 18.51 8.35 4.31
N ASN A 52 18.32 7.61 5.39
CA ASN A 52 19.41 7.00 6.13
C ASN A 52 19.53 5.52 5.72
N CYS A 53 20.76 5.05 5.48
CA CYS A 53 21.02 3.63 5.27
C CYS A 53 20.64 2.86 6.54
N PRO A 54 19.82 1.79 6.46
CA PRO A 54 19.32 1.10 7.65
C PRO A 54 20.42 0.25 8.34
N TYR A 55 21.57 0.08 7.71
CA TYR A 55 22.67 -0.76 8.22
C TYR A 55 23.77 0.05 8.90
N CYS A 56 24.23 1.13 8.28
CA CYS A 56 25.32 1.96 8.81
C CYS A 56 24.90 3.37 9.21
N ASN A 57 23.60 3.68 9.10
CA ASN A 57 23.01 4.99 9.38
C ASN A 57 23.62 6.17 8.59
N HIS A 58 24.33 5.89 7.50
CA HIS A 58 24.87 6.93 6.62
C HIS A 58 23.72 7.66 5.89
N LYS A 59 23.78 8.99 5.86
CA LYS A 59 22.81 9.83 5.15
C LYS A 59 23.07 9.79 3.64
N HIS A 60 22.02 9.49 2.90
CA HIS A 60 21.93 9.53 1.46
C HIS A 60 20.98 10.63 1.02
N GLU A 61 21.38 11.44 0.05
CA GLU A 61 20.50 12.38 -0.60
C GLU A 61 20.01 11.75 -1.92
N LEU A 62 18.72 11.47 -2.01
CA LEU A 62 18.12 10.74 -3.13
C LEU A 62 17.30 11.69 -4.00
N PRO A 63 17.53 11.73 -5.32
CA PRO A 63 16.75 12.59 -6.20
C PRO A 63 15.30 12.11 -6.24
N PHE A 64 14.36 13.05 -6.15
CA PHE A 64 12.93 12.74 -6.16
C PHE A 64 12.52 11.99 -7.44
N GLU A 65 13.22 12.24 -8.54
CA GLU A 65 13.05 11.59 -9.85
C GLU A 65 13.02 10.07 -9.81
N LYS A 66 13.86 9.45 -8.99
CA LYS A 66 13.93 7.98 -8.88
C LYS A 66 12.68 7.37 -8.25
N GLY A 67 11.92 8.15 -7.46
CA GLY A 67 10.72 7.70 -6.77
C GLY A 67 9.44 8.42 -7.18
N LYS A 68 9.43 9.12 -8.34
CA LYS A 68 8.27 9.89 -8.85
C LYS A 68 6.97 9.09 -8.97
N ASN A 69 7.04 7.76 -9.04
CA ASN A 69 5.87 6.87 -9.15
C ASN A 69 5.42 6.27 -7.81
N GLY A 70 6.05 6.63 -6.69
CA GLY A 70 5.78 6.01 -5.38
C GLY A 70 6.12 4.51 -5.33
N LYS A 71 6.78 3.98 -6.36
CA LYS A 71 7.34 2.62 -6.40
C LYS A 71 8.63 2.58 -5.57
N PRO A 72 8.84 1.54 -4.76
CA PRO A 72 10.12 1.35 -4.11
C PRO A 72 11.22 1.14 -5.17
N PHE A 73 12.39 1.72 -4.93
CA PHE A 73 13.59 1.55 -5.77
C PHE A 73 14.78 1.17 -4.88
N PHE A 74 15.73 0.41 -5.43
CA PHE A 74 16.91 -0.04 -4.69
C PHE A 74 18.04 0.98 -4.80
N VAL A 75 18.74 1.19 -3.69
CA VAL A 75 19.91 2.03 -3.58
C VAL A 75 21.00 1.27 -2.83
N ALA A 76 22.20 1.24 -3.40
CA ALA A 76 23.38 0.75 -2.71
C ALA A 76 23.98 1.85 -1.83
N CYS A 77 24.27 1.52 -0.57
CA CYS A 77 24.98 2.43 0.33
C CYS A 77 26.44 2.59 -0.09
N THR A 78 26.95 3.81 -0.21
CA THR A 78 28.35 4.10 -0.55
C THR A 78 29.33 3.77 0.57
N ARG A 79 28.84 3.61 1.81
CA ARG A 79 29.66 3.29 2.98
C ARG A 79 29.76 1.79 3.26
N CYS A 80 28.63 1.07 3.22
CA CYS A 80 28.59 -0.34 3.58
C CYS A 80 28.33 -1.28 2.38
N ASN A 81 28.18 -0.73 1.16
CA ASN A 81 27.89 -1.48 -0.07
C ASN A 81 26.66 -2.40 0.01
N THR A 82 25.80 -2.21 1.01
CA THR A 82 24.57 -2.98 1.16
C THR A 82 23.43 -2.26 0.45
N GLU A 83 22.60 -3.03 -0.25
CA GLU A 83 21.42 -2.52 -0.94
C GLU A 83 20.24 -2.42 0.03
N PHE A 84 19.46 -1.35 -0.12
CA PHE A 84 18.20 -1.14 0.61
C PHE A 84 17.16 -0.55 -0.33
N ALA A 85 15.88 -0.82 -0.08
CA ALA A 85 14.81 -0.23 -0.88
C ALA A 85 14.32 1.07 -0.24
N VAL A 86 14.05 2.05 -1.08
CA VAL A 86 13.51 3.34 -0.69
C VAL A 86 12.23 3.62 -1.45
N ARG A 87 11.22 4.11 -0.73
CA ARG A 87 9.96 4.59 -1.30
C ARG A 87 9.69 6.01 -0.82
N PHE A 88 9.32 6.90 -1.72
CA PHE A 88 8.84 8.22 -1.32
C PHE A 88 7.35 8.16 -0.98
N VAL A 89 7.03 8.59 0.24
CA VAL A 89 5.66 8.72 0.69
C VAL A 89 5.30 10.19 0.76
N PRO A 90 4.21 10.60 0.09
CA PRO A 90 3.71 11.96 0.24
C PRO A 90 3.15 12.12 1.65
N VAL A 91 3.82 12.90 2.49
CA VAL A 91 3.19 13.55 3.66
C VAL A 91 3.11 15.05 3.36
N THR A 92 3.05 15.93 4.38
CA THR A 92 3.14 17.39 4.17
C THR A 92 4.37 17.80 3.33
N ILE A 93 5.44 16.97 3.40
CA ILE A 93 6.68 17.02 2.63
C ILE A 93 7.01 15.57 2.20
N TYR A 94 7.67 15.30 1.07
CA TYR A 94 8.05 13.91 0.74
C TYR A 94 9.07 13.37 1.74
N GLN A 95 8.77 12.19 2.30
CA GLN A 95 9.69 11.45 3.17
C GLN A 95 10.12 10.13 2.52
N ALA A 96 11.35 9.71 2.81
CA ALA A 96 11.89 8.44 2.39
C ALA A 96 11.57 7.35 3.43
N GLN A 97 10.76 6.37 3.03
CA GLN A 97 10.60 5.11 3.75
C GLN A 97 11.66 4.13 3.28
N VAL A 98 12.37 3.53 4.22
CA VAL A 98 13.49 2.63 3.94
C VAL A 98 13.15 1.23 4.43
N ALA A 99 13.38 0.23 3.60
CA ALA A 99 13.26 -1.18 3.96
C ALA A 99 14.64 -1.85 3.89
N ALA A 100 14.97 -2.58 4.97
CA ALA A 100 16.15 -3.42 5.06
C ALA A 100 15.78 -4.86 4.69
N PHE A 101 16.64 -5.50 3.92
CA PHE A 101 16.53 -6.90 3.52
C PHE A 101 17.88 -7.54 3.84
N LYS A 102 17.96 -8.35 4.89
CA LYS A 102 19.18 -9.09 5.25
C LYS A 102 18.80 -10.51 5.58
#